data_AF-A0A2S3UXE1-F1
#
_entry.id   AF-A0A2S3UXE1-F1
#
_cell.length_a   1.000
_cell.length_b   1.000
_cell.length_c   1.000
_cell.angle_alpha   90.00
_cell.angle_beta   90.00
_cell.angle_gamma   90.00
#
_symmetry.space_group_name_H-M   'P 1'
#
loop_
_entity.id
_entity.type
_entity.pdbx_description
1 polymer ?
#
loop_
_entity_poly.entity_id
_entity_poly.type
_entity_poly.pdbx_seq_one_letter_code
_entity_poly.pdbx_strand_id
1 'polypeptide(L)'
;MEDFAKPTLDMRPSRVGTLDIIGWAYEFLISRFAATDGKKAGEFYTSAEVSQLMARLVEPQEGDELCDPTCGSGSLLLKCAREIRSGNGKPPFALFGQEAIGST
;
A
#
# COMPACT_ATOMS: atom_id res chain seq x y z
N MET A 1 22.03 -0.18 -12.95
CA MET A 1 21.24 1.07 -12.86
C MET A 1 20.71 1.51 -14.22
N GLU A 2 21.33 1.11 -15.33
CA GLU A 2 20.89 1.46 -16.71
C GLU A 2 19.55 0.86 -17.12
N ASP A 3 19.15 -0.30 -16.58
CA ASP A 3 17.88 -0.95 -16.95
C ASP A 3 16.63 -0.14 -16.57
N PHE A 4 16.70 0.65 -15.49
CA PHE A 4 15.59 1.49 -15.04
C PHE A 4 15.58 2.88 -15.70
N ALA A 5 16.65 3.25 -16.42
CA ALA A 5 16.78 4.54 -17.09
C ALA A 5 16.25 4.53 -18.54
N LYS A 6 15.75 3.38 -19.01
CA LYS A 6 15.24 3.23 -20.38
C LYS A 6 13.98 4.10 -20.58
N PRO A 7 13.83 4.81 -21.72
CA PRO A 7 12.63 5.63 -22.00
C PRO A 7 11.32 4.84 -21.94
N THR A 8 11.38 3.54 -22.19
CA THR A 8 10.24 2.63 -22.06
C THR A 8 9.71 2.52 -20.63
N LEU A 9 10.53 2.80 -19.61
CA LEU A 9 10.18 2.74 -18.19
C LEU A 9 9.99 4.13 -17.54
N ASP A 10 9.80 5.18 -18.34
CA ASP A 10 9.47 6.51 -17.79
C ASP A 10 8.01 6.56 -17.31
N MET A 11 7.82 6.54 -15.99
CA MET A 11 6.53 6.53 -15.30
C MET A 11 6.08 7.92 -14.80
N ARG A 12 6.59 9.01 -15.39
CA ARG A 12 6.14 10.36 -15.00
C ARG A 12 4.63 10.53 -15.24
N PRO A 13 3.91 11.32 -14.41
CA PRO A 13 2.47 11.53 -14.55
C PRO A 13 2.03 11.99 -15.94
N SER A 14 2.87 12.75 -16.66
CA SER A 14 2.60 13.17 -18.05
C SER A 14 2.46 12.01 -19.04
N ARG A 15 2.97 10.81 -18.71
CA ARG A 15 2.90 9.61 -19.55
C ARG A 15 1.89 8.59 -19.04
N VAL A 16 1.74 8.48 -17.72
CA VAL A 16 0.96 7.41 -17.07
C VAL A 16 -0.32 7.90 -16.39
N GLY A 17 -0.58 9.21 -16.46
CA GLY A 17 -1.73 9.84 -15.82
C GLY A 17 -1.64 9.80 -14.30
N THR A 18 -2.77 9.49 -13.66
CA THR A 18 -2.90 9.41 -12.19
C THR A 18 -2.77 7.98 -11.65
N LEU A 19 -2.31 7.04 -12.49
CA LEU A 19 -2.14 5.65 -12.08
C LEU A 19 -0.93 5.51 -11.16
N ASP A 20 -1.13 4.89 -10.00
CA ASP A 20 -0.05 4.55 -9.07
C ASP A 20 0.66 3.27 -9.51
N ILE A 21 1.38 3.35 -10.63
CA ILE A 21 2.03 2.19 -11.25
C ILE A 21 3.08 1.58 -10.33
N ILE A 22 3.84 2.42 -9.62
CA ILE A 22 4.90 1.94 -8.72
C ILE A 22 4.28 1.25 -7.51
N GLY A 23 3.24 1.83 -6.90
CA GLY A 23 2.51 1.19 -5.80
C GLY A 23 1.88 -0.14 -6.21
N TRP A 24 1.24 -0.21 -7.38
CA TRP A 24 0.68 -1.47 -7.88
C TRP A 24 1.74 -2.51 -8.23
N ALA A 25 2.88 -2.10 -8.81
CA ALA A 25 3.99 -3.01 -9.05
C ALA A 25 4.55 -3.57 -7.73
N TYR A 26 4.68 -2.74 -6.69
CA TYR A 26 5.08 -3.17 -5.36
C TYR A 26 4.11 -4.18 -4.75
N GLU A 27 2.80 -3.87 -4.73
CA GLU A 27 1.78 -4.81 -4.24
C GLU A 27 1.75 -6.11 -5.04
N PHE A 28 1.92 -6.04 -6.37
CA PHE A 28 2.03 -7.23 -7.21
C PHE A 28 3.23 -8.10 -6.83
N LEU A 29 4.42 -7.51 -6.67
CA LEU A 29 5.62 -8.26 -6.31
C LEU A 29 5.51 -8.88 -4.91
N ILE A 30 5.04 -8.13 -3.91
CA ILE A 30 4.86 -8.66 -2.56
C ILE A 30 3.81 -9.77 -2.52
N SER A 31 2.68 -9.61 -3.23
CA SER A 31 1.68 -10.68 -3.31
C SER A 31 2.24 -11.96 -3.95
N ARG A 32 3.15 -11.84 -4.92
CA ARG A 32 3.84 -12.97 -5.53
C ARG A 32 4.84 -13.61 -4.58
N PHE A 33 5.69 -12.84 -3.90
CA PHE A 33 6.57 -13.38 -2.87
C PHE A 33 5.77 -14.11 -1.80
N ALA A 34 4.67 -13.50 -1.37
CA ALA A 34 3.79 -14.08 -0.38
C ALA A 34 3.15 -15.41 -0.83
N ALA A 35 2.64 -15.47 -2.06
CA ALA A 35 2.04 -16.67 -2.61
C ALA A 35 3.05 -17.84 -2.79
N THR A 36 4.33 -17.53 -3.01
CA THR A 36 5.35 -18.53 -3.33
C THR A 36 5.97 -19.18 -2.08
N ASP A 37 5.99 -18.47 -0.94
CA ASP A 37 6.66 -18.92 0.29
C ASP A 37 5.81 -19.85 1.18
N GLY A 38 4.61 -20.22 0.70
CA GLY A 38 3.87 -21.44 1.04
C GLY A 38 3.31 -21.64 2.46
N LYS A 39 3.91 -21.05 3.51
CA LYS A 39 3.46 -21.24 4.91
C LYS A 39 3.62 -20.05 5.86
N LYS A 40 4.51 -19.08 5.59
CA LYS A 40 4.76 -17.93 6.49
C LYS A 40 4.29 -16.58 5.97
N ALA A 41 4.01 -16.47 4.68
CA ALA A 41 3.73 -15.19 4.04
C ALA A 41 2.38 -14.56 4.42
N GLY A 42 1.38 -15.37 4.77
CA GLY A 42 0.10 -14.87 5.26
C GLY A 42 0.19 -14.14 6.61
N GLU A 43 1.31 -14.31 7.33
CA GLU A 43 1.60 -13.59 8.58
C GLU A 43 1.96 -12.12 8.32
N PHE A 44 2.36 -11.75 7.10
CA PHE A 44 2.94 -10.43 6.79
C PHE A 44 2.16 -9.64 5.72
N TYR A 45 1.24 -10.29 5.03
CA TYR A 45 0.50 -9.71 3.92
C TYR A 45 -0.97 -10.11 3.93
N THR A 46 -1.84 -9.11 4.01
CA THR A 46 -3.26 -9.24 3.69
C THR A 46 -3.45 -9.01 2.19
N SER A 47 -4.24 -9.86 1.53
CA SER A 47 -4.50 -9.71 0.09
C SER A 47 -5.14 -8.35 -0.23
N ALA A 48 -4.80 -7.78 -1.38
CA ALA A 48 -5.20 -6.44 -1.77
C ALA A 48 -6.74 -6.27 -1.77
N GLU A 49 -7.48 -7.28 -2.22
CA GLU A 49 -8.93 -7.29 -2.25
C GLU A 49 -9.54 -7.25 -0.84
N VAL A 50 -8.97 -8.01 0.10
CA VAL A 50 -9.42 -8.03 1.50
C VAL A 50 -9.09 -6.69 2.15
N SER A 51 -7.86 -6.17 1.99
CA SER A 51 -7.50 -4.88 2.56
C SER A 51 -8.35 -3.73 1.98
N GLN A 52 -8.72 -3.80 0.69
CA GLN A 52 -9.57 -2.78 0.06
C GLN A 52 -11.01 -2.86 0.57
N LEU A 53 -11.54 -4.07 0.75
CA LEU A 53 -12.84 -4.25 1.39
C LEU A 53 -12.83 -3.70 2.81
N MET A 54 -11.81 -4.03 3.61
CA MET A 54 -11.67 -3.55 4.99
C MET A 54 -11.58 -2.03 5.05
N ALA A 55 -10.78 -1.40 4.20
CA ALA A 55 -10.67 0.06 4.14
C ALA A 55 -12.02 0.74 3.84
N ARG A 56 -12.82 0.16 2.94
CA ARG A 56 -14.18 0.65 2.64
C ARG A 56 -15.16 0.43 3.79
N LEU A 57 -15.06 -0.68 4.50
CA LEU A 57 -15.93 -0.99 5.65
C LEU A 57 -15.61 -0.14 6.87
N VAL A 58 -14.35 0.23 7.06
CA VAL A 58 -13.91 1.13 8.14
C VAL A 58 -14.43 2.55 7.92
N GLU A 59 -14.70 2.94 6.66
CA GLU A 59 -15.19 4.28 6.28
C GLU A 59 -14.41 5.42 6.98
N PRO A 60 -13.06 5.46 6.88
CA PRO A 60 -12.27 6.42 7.62
C PRO A 60 -12.56 7.85 7.16
N GLN A 61 -12.45 8.81 8.09
CA GLN A 61 -12.81 10.22 7.90
C GLN A 61 -11.62 11.16 8.10
N GLU A 62 -11.77 12.40 7.63
CA GLU A 62 -10.82 13.47 7.97
C GLU A 62 -10.80 13.72 9.49
N GLY A 63 -9.60 13.75 10.06
CA GLY A 63 -9.32 13.88 11.49
C GLY A 63 -9.02 12.54 12.17
N ASP A 64 -9.26 11.42 11.51
CA ASP A 64 -9.09 10.10 12.13
C ASP A 64 -7.62 9.73 12.35
N GLU A 65 -7.41 9.01 13.45
CA GLU A 65 -6.16 8.34 13.79
C GLU A 65 -6.35 6.83 13.59
N LEU A 66 -5.66 6.26 12.59
CA LEU A 66 -5.80 4.87 12.21
C LEU A 66 -4.59 4.07 12.70
N CYS A 67 -4.84 2.97 13.41
CA CYS A 67 -3.81 2.11 13.97
C CYS A 67 -3.96 0.67 13.49
N ASP A 68 -2.85 0.07 13.06
CA ASP A 68 -2.73 -1.37 12.78
C ASP A 68 -1.57 -1.95 13.59
N PRO A 69 -1.85 -2.71 14.67
CA PRO A 69 -0.81 -3.23 15.57
C PRO A 69 -0.03 -4.42 14.98
N THR A 70 -0.43 -4.91 13.81
CA THR A 70 0.20 -6.04 13.09
C THR A 70 0.25 -5.72 11.61
N CYS A 71 0.84 -4.56 11.28
CA CYS A 71 0.63 -3.95 9.97
C CYS A 71 1.32 -4.69 8.82
N GLY A 72 2.30 -5.56 9.10
CA GLY A 72 3.10 -6.23 8.08
C GLY A 72 3.65 -5.22 7.08
N SER A 73 3.36 -5.44 5.79
CA SER A 73 3.69 -4.50 4.70
C SER A 73 3.08 -3.09 4.78
N GLY A 74 2.17 -2.82 5.73
CA GLY A 74 1.46 -1.54 5.90
C GLY A 74 0.37 -1.27 4.86
N SER A 75 0.05 -2.25 4.00
CA SER A 75 -0.83 -2.07 2.84
C SER A 75 -2.27 -1.70 3.21
N LEU A 76 -2.78 -2.18 4.35
CA LEU A 76 -4.12 -1.85 4.84
C LEU A 76 -4.22 -0.38 5.24
N LEU A 77 -3.29 0.12 6.06
CA LEU A 77 -3.22 1.54 6.45
C LEU A 77 -3.14 2.46 5.22
N LEU A 78 -2.35 2.08 4.23
CA LEU A 78 -2.24 2.83 2.97
C LEU A 78 -3.56 2.86 2.18
N LYS A 79 -4.34 1.77 2.21
CA LYS A 79 -5.65 1.72 1.56
C LYS A 79 -6.68 2.56 2.32
N CYS A 80 -6.70 2.54 3.65
CA CYS A 80 -7.55 3.45 4.43
C CYS A 80 -7.22 4.92 4.14
N ALA A 81 -5.93 5.26 4.06
CA ALA A 81 -5.48 6.59 3.67
C ALA A 81 -5.90 7.01 2.25
N ARG A 82 -6.15 6.06 1.34
CA ARG A 82 -6.66 6.35 -0.01
C ARG A 82 -8.15 6.67 -0.02
N GLU A 83 -8.94 6.13 0.90
CA GLU A 83 -10.37 6.44 1.02
C GLU A 83 -10.62 7.91 1.44
N ILE A 84 -9.69 8.50 2.21
CA ILE A 84 -9.78 9.89 2.71
C ILE A 84 -9.11 10.91 1.77
N ARG A 85 -8.24 10.45 0.85
CA ARG A 85 -7.32 11.36 0.14
C ARG A 85 -8.04 12.31 -0.83
N SER A 86 -8.26 13.53 -0.38
CA SER A 86 -8.71 14.67 -1.19
C SER A 86 -7.59 15.71 -1.37
N GLY A 87 -6.90 15.66 -2.50
CA GLY A 87 -6.05 16.76 -2.98
C GLY A 87 -4.61 16.85 -2.44
N ASN A 88 -3.91 17.91 -2.87
CA ASN A 88 -2.45 18.13 -2.69
C ASN A 88 -2.06 18.75 -1.33
N GLY A 89 -2.88 18.53 -0.28
CA GLY A 89 -2.69 19.12 1.05
C GLY A 89 -2.00 18.19 2.05
N LYS A 90 -1.82 18.67 3.29
CA LYS A 90 -1.41 17.82 4.43
C LYS A 90 -2.45 16.69 4.57
N PRO A 91 -2.02 15.42 4.74
CA PRO A 91 -2.98 14.32 4.91
C PRO A 91 -3.86 14.63 6.13
N PRO A 92 -5.19 14.66 5.96
CA PRO A 92 -6.12 15.01 7.03
C PRO A 92 -6.32 13.82 7.99
N PHE A 93 -5.31 12.97 8.20
CA PHE A 93 -5.38 11.76 9.02
C PHE A 93 -3.98 11.42 9.55
N ALA A 94 -3.92 10.59 10.59
CA ALA A 94 -2.69 10.01 11.09
C ALA A 94 -2.72 8.48 10.96
N LEU A 95 -1.58 7.87 10.60
CA LEU A 95 -1.42 6.42 10.49
C LEU A 95 -0.37 5.94 11.49
N PHE A 96 -0.69 4.88 12.21
CA PHE A 96 0.19 4.23 13.18
C PHE A 96 0.25 2.73 12.85
N GLY A 97 1.46 2.20 12.70
CA GLY A 97 1.69 0.79 12.41
C GLY A 97 2.69 0.20 13.38
N GLN A 98 2.44 -1.03 13.83
CA GLN A 98 3.41 -1.84 14.56
C GLN A 98 3.63 -3.15 13.82
N GLU A 99 4.89 -3.57 13.75
CA GLU A 99 5.30 -4.86 13.21
C GLU A 99 6.38 -5.45 14.12
N ALA A 100 6.25 -6.74 14.41
CA ALA A 100 7.18 -7.46 15.28
C ALA A 100 8.51 -7.77 14.55
N ILE A 101 8.48 -7.89 13.22
CA ILE A 101 9.63 -8.27 12.42
C ILE A 101 10.15 -7.09 11.60
N GLY A 102 11.35 -6.61 11.91
CA GLY A 102 11.97 -5.47 11.22
C GLY A 102 12.47 -5.74 9.78
N SER A 103 12.35 -6.99 9.30
CA SER A 103 12.71 -7.38 7.92
C SER A 103 11.51 -7.44 6.96
N THR A 104 10.33 -7.03 7.43
CA THR A 104 9.09 -7.00 6.63
C THR A 104 9.02 -5.75 5.76
#